data_AF-A0A4Q3UYS4-F1
#
_entry.id   AF-A0A4Q3UYS4-F1
#
_cell.length_a   1.000
_cell.length_b   1.000
_cell.length_c   1.000
_cell.angle_alpha   90.00
_cell.angle_beta   90.00
_cell.angle_gamma   90.00
#
_symmetry.space_group_name_H-M   'P 1'
#
loop_
_entity.id
_entity.type
_entity.pdbx_description
1 polymer ?
#
loop_
_entity_poly.entity_id
_entity_poly.type
_entity_poly.pdbx_seq_one_letter_code
_entity_poly.pdbx_strand_id
1 'polypeptide(L)'
;MIHKLPLGFRTVPSEVVLSALTFSLGEEDVGGRAWERLVKRVDAEISPRSEFSKKWREVEEALPYAVDYLSRYGVTAMSLLPSTQLLVLLTLYFVHRGKKRPPSAAAKRLDAWFWHAAVSDRYSGRGYRQNLLDDARFMARLAESPNAKQAPRSPVDLYRLRRSEYAAGSSLSRAYFALLALQQPRYLEDGGLVPGHAYASVANRPDKHHIFPRQHLVHHGFTSRDFNAIPNVCLIVARENQRIGAKAPRAYLQIGAISHSKRARSAAFKSHLIPGDADSGLWDENARAGFESFVEQRTEKIANAFEKRAGVTLFRR
;
A
#
# COMPACT_ATOMS: atom_id res chain seq x y z
N MET A 1 -17.91 -0.42 18.26
CA MET A 1 -16.74 -0.87 17.50
C MET A 1 -15.86 0.23 16.93
N ILE A 2 -16.23 0.87 15.81
CA ILE A 2 -15.30 1.62 14.93
C ILE A 2 -14.68 2.86 15.61
N HIS A 3 -15.39 3.50 16.55
CA HIS A 3 -14.88 4.64 17.32
C HIS A 3 -13.66 4.30 18.21
N LYS A 4 -13.45 3.01 18.54
CA LYS A 4 -12.29 2.53 19.31
C LYS A 4 -11.04 2.34 18.45
N LEU A 5 -11.17 2.33 17.11
CA LEU A 5 -10.04 2.20 16.21
C LEU A 5 -9.22 3.51 16.17
N PRO A 6 -7.92 3.43 15.82
CA PRO A 6 -7.10 4.63 15.56
C PRO A 6 -7.79 5.56 14.57
N LEU A 7 -7.54 6.88 14.69
CA LEU A 7 -8.24 7.91 13.91
C LEU A 7 -8.30 7.62 12.40
N GLY A 8 -7.20 7.12 11.82
CA GLY A 8 -7.10 6.77 10.40
C GLY A 8 -8.00 5.61 9.94
N PHE A 9 -8.58 4.85 10.88
CA PHE A 9 -9.44 3.69 10.63
C PHE A 9 -10.87 3.87 11.15
N ARG A 10 -11.24 5.06 11.63
CA ARG A 10 -12.62 5.34 12.06
C ARG A 10 -13.64 5.38 10.91
N THR A 11 -13.17 5.27 9.66
CA THR A 11 -13.99 5.21 8.45
C THR A 11 -14.01 3.81 7.82
N VAL A 12 -13.64 2.77 8.57
CA VAL A 12 -13.78 1.37 8.11
C VAL A 12 -15.25 1.11 7.72
N PRO A 13 -15.53 0.69 6.47
CA PRO A 13 -16.89 0.40 6.03
C PRO A 13 -17.47 -0.82 6.75
N SER A 14 -18.78 -0.80 7.01
CA SER A 14 -19.48 -1.92 7.66
C SER A 14 -19.36 -3.23 6.87
N GLU A 15 -19.21 -3.14 5.55
CA GLU A 15 -18.99 -4.26 4.63
C GLU A 15 -17.74 -5.07 4.98
N VAL A 16 -16.74 -4.45 5.62
CA VAL A 16 -15.53 -5.16 6.09
C VAL A 16 -15.91 -6.16 7.19
N VAL A 17 -16.69 -5.71 8.17
CA VAL A 17 -17.15 -6.54 9.29
C VAL A 17 -18.09 -7.62 8.79
N LEU A 18 -19.06 -7.25 7.94
CA LEU A 18 -20.01 -8.19 7.35
C LEU A 18 -19.31 -9.26 6.51
N SER A 19 -18.36 -8.88 5.67
CA SER A 19 -17.63 -9.86 4.84
C SER A 19 -16.78 -10.81 5.69
N ALA A 20 -16.09 -10.30 6.72
CA ALA A 20 -15.31 -11.14 7.63
C ALA A 20 -16.22 -12.12 8.40
N LEU A 21 -17.39 -11.66 8.83
CA LEU A 21 -18.41 -12.49 9.48
C LEU A 21 -18.93 -13.60 8.56
N THR A 22 -19.31 -13.24 7.33
CA THR A 22 -19.75 -14.18 6.30
C THR A 22 -18.73 -15.30 6.10
N PHE A 23 -17.44 -14.97 5.94
CA PHE A 23 -16.39 -16.00 5.83
C PHE A 23 -16.21 -16.81 7.12
N SER A 24 -16.30 -16.18 8.29
CA SER A 24 -16.15 -16.88 9.58
C SER A 24 -17.27 -17.91 9.85
N LEU A 25 -18.41 -17.75 9.18
CA LEU A 25 -19.57 -18.66 9.21
C LEU A 25 -19.54 -19.70 8.08
N GLY A 26 -18.42 -19.79 7.33
CA GLY A 26 -18.22 -20.81 6.31
C GLY A 26 -18.95 -20.56 4.98
N GLU A 27 -19.40 -19.34 4.72
CA GLU A 27 -20.03 -19.00 3.44
C GLU A 27 -19.03 -19.09 2.28
N GLU A 28 -19.44 -19.76 1.20
CA GLU A 28 -18.62 -19.96 0.00
C GLU A 28 -18.95 -18.99 -1.14
N ASP A 29 -19.59 -17.86 -0.84
CA ASP A 29 -19.86 -16.79 -1.80
C ASP A 29 -19.39 -15.42 -1.28
N VAL A 30 -19.44 -14.38 -2.11
CA VAL A 30 -18.90 -13.05 -1.78
C VAL A 30 -19.91 -11.93 -2.07
N GLY A 31 -19.79 -10.82 -1.32
CA GLY A 31 -20.60 -9.61 -1.54
C GLY A 31 -22.07 -9.76 -1.16
N GLY A 32 -22.94 -8.92 -1.75
CA GLY A 32 -24.35 -8.82 -1.37
C GLY A 32 -25.13 -10.13 -1.36
N ARG A 33 -24.91 -11.00 -2.37
CA ARG A 33 -25.55 -12.33 -2.41
C ARG A 33 -25.17 -13.22 -1.23
N ALA A 34 -23.93 -13.13 -0.75
CA ALA A 34 -23.50 -13.88 0.42
C ALA A 34 -24.15 -13.34 1.69
N TRP A 35 -24.29 -12.02 1.79
CA TRP A 35 -24.98 -11.38 2.91
C TRP A 35 -26.48 -11.73 2.93
N GLU A 36 -27.15 -11.73 1.78
CA GLU A 36 -28.56 -12.14 1.67
C GLU A 36 -28.78 -13.58 2.11
N ARG A 37 -27.90 -14.51 1.70
CA ARG A 37 -27.97 -15.91 2.15
C ARG A 37 -27.74 -16.04 3.65
N LEU A 38 -26.77 -15.30 4.18
CA LEU A 38 -26.49 -15.28 5.61
C LEU A 38 -27.72 -14.80 6.39
N VAL A 39 -28.35 -13.69 5.98
CA VAL A 39 -29.55 -13.16 6.62
C VAL A 39 -30.68 -14.19 6.60
N LYS A 40 -30.97 -14.79 5.43
CA LYS A 40 -32.00 -15.83 5.32
C LYS A 40 -31.76 -17.01 6.25
N ARG A 41 -30.50 -17.45 6.39
CA ARG A 41 -30.12 -18.55 7.29
C ARG A 41 -30.33 -18.17 8.76
N VAL A 42 -29.92 -16.97 9.16
CA VAL A 42 -30.06 -16.47 10.54
C VAL A 42 -31.53 -16.26 10.93
N ASP A 43 -32.38 -15.85 9.99
CA ASP A 43 -33.81 -15.65 10.23
C ASP A 43 -34.59 -16.96 10.31
N ALA A 44 -34.17 -18.00 9.57
CA ALA A 44 -34.87 -19.29 9.53
C ALA A 44 -34.68 -20.16 10.77
N GLU A 45 -33.67 -19.92 11.61
CA GLU A 45 -33.30 -20.81 12.71
C GLU A 45 -32.94 -20.03 14.00
N ILE A 46 -33.44 -20.49 15.15
CA ILE A 46 -33.21 -19.83 16.46
C ILE A 46 -31.76 -20.04 16.96
N SER A 47 -31.15 -21.21 16.69
CA SER A 47 -29.77 -21.51 17.08
C SER A 47 -28.72 -20.62 16.38
N PRO A 48 -28.82 -20.36 15.05
CA PRO A 48 -28.00 -19.39 14.33
C PRO A 48 -27.98 -17.99 14.89
N ARG A 49 -29.00 -17.50 15.61
CA ARG A 49 -28.91 -16.19 16.27
C ARG A 49 -27.86 -16.16 17.38
N SER A 50 -27.71 -17.25 18.14
CA SER A 50 -26.70 -17.37 19.19
C SER A 50 -25.29 -17.53 18.61
N GLU A 51 -25.14 -18.37 17.59
CA GLU A 51 -23.88 -18.58 16.87
C GLU A 51 -23.43 -17.32 16.13
N PHE A 52 -24.36 -16.65 15.44
CA PHE A 52 -24.15 -15.36 14.80
C PHE A 52 -23.67 -14.32 15.80
N SER A 53 -24.34 -14.16 16.94
CA SER A 53 -23.95 -13.18 17.96
C SER A 53 -22.54 -13.46 18.50
N LYS A 54 -22.21 -14.74 18.68
CA LYS A 54 -20.86 -15.16 19.10
C LYS A 54 -19.82 -14.82 18.02
N LYS A 55 -20.07 -15.20 16.77
CA LYS A 55 -19.15 -14.93 15.64
C LYS A 55 -19.00 -13.45 15.34
N TRP A 56 -20.08 -12.69 15.45
CA TRP A 56 -20.07 -11.23 15.38
C TRP A 56 -19.08 -10.65 16.40
N ARG A 57 -19.19 -11.09 17.66
CA ARG A 57 -18.28 -10.64 18.72
C ARG A 57 -16.83 -11.04 18.45
N GLU A 58 -16.59 -12.26 17.97
CA GLU A 58 -15.24 -12.71 17.58
C GLU A 58 -14.63 -11.81 16.50
N VAL A 59 -15.40 -11.45 15.47
CA VAL A 59 -14.95 -10.53 14.39
C VAL A 59 -14.71 -9.12 14.92
N GLU A 60 -15.65 -8.59 15.72
CA GLU A 60 -15.54 -7.26 16.34
C GLU A 60 -14.26 -7.15 17.18
N GLU A 61 -13.95 -8.17 17.97
CA GLU A 61 -12.76 -8.21 18.82
C GLU A 61 -11.46 -8.47 18.03
N ALA A 62 -11.53 -9.14 16.87
CA ALA A 62 -10.37 -9.43 16.03
C ALA A 62 -9.97 -8.26 15.12
N LEU A 63 -10.92 -7.42 14.71
CA LEU A 63 -10.67 -6.30 13.80
C LEU A 63 -9.56 -5.35 14.29
N PRO A 64 -9.50 -4.91 15.56
CA PRO A 64 -8.41 -4.08 16.06
C PRO A 64 -7.02 -4.72 15.89
N TYR A 65 -6.90 -6.04 16.08
CA TYR A 65 -5.62 -6.75 15.88
C TYR A 65 -5.19 -6.73 14.42
N ALA A 66 -6.14 -6.86 13.49
CA ALA A 66 -5.85 -6.73 12.06
C ALA A 66 -5.42 -5.30 11.70
N VAL A 67 -6.09 -4.29 12.27
CA VAL A 67 -5.74 -2.86 12.10
C VAL A 67 -4.35 -2.56 12.66
N ASP A 68 -4.02 -3.05 13.85
CA ASP A 68 -2.67 -2.88 14.42
C ASP A 68 -1.62 -3.57 13.56
N TYR A 69 -1.93 -4.76 13.04
CA TYR A 69 -1.03 -5.52 12.18
C TYR A 69 -0.75 -4.82 10.84
N LEU A 70 -1.69 -4.02 10.32
CA LEU A 70 -1.49 -3.23 9.10
C LEU A 70 -0.36 -2.19 9.21
N SER A 71 -0.01 -1.76 10.43
CA SER A 71 1.14 -0.87 10.66
C SER A 71 2.47 -1.48 10.18
N ARG A 72 2.58 -2.81 10.20
CA ARG A 72 3.71 -3.57 9.64
C ARG A 72 3.94 -3.29 8.16
N TYR A 73 2.88 -2.91 7.45
CA TYR A 73 2.89 -2.62 6.02
C TYR A 73 2.88 -1.12 5.70
N GLY A 74 3.01 -0.27 6.73
CA GLY A 74 2.95 1.19 6.57
C GLY A 74 1.55 1.72 6.33
N VAL A 75 0.52 0.89 6.52
CA VAL A 75 -0.87 1.28 6.39
C VAL A 75 -1.37 1.77 7.75
N THR A 76 -1.42 3.08 7.91
CA THR A 76 -1.85 3.75 9.15
C THR A 76 -3.22 4.43 9.04
N ALA A 77 -3.84 4.38 7.86
CA ALA A 77 -5.18 4.89 7.62
C ALA A 77 -5.83 4.16 6.44
N MET A 78 -7.17 4.20 6.36
CA MET A 78 -7.93 3.61 5.26
C MET A 78 -7.55 4.15 3.88
N SER A 79 -7.11 5.42 3.81
CA SER A 79 -6.65 6.03 2.55
C SER A 79 -5.37 5.40 1.98
N LEU A 80 -4.57 4.73 2.83
CA LEU A 80 -3.39 3.97 2.43
C LEU A 80 -3.65 2.48 2.24
N LEU A 81 -4.82 1.97 2.64
CA LEU A 81 -5.14 0.56 2.51
C LEU A 81 -5.35 0.21 1.03
N PRO A 82 -4.55 -0.70 0.43
CA PRO A 82 -4.66 -1.00 -1.00
C PRO A 82 -6.04 -1.51 -1.42
N SER A 83 -6.63 -2.36 -0.59
CA SER A 83 -7.98 -2.90 -0.74
C SER A 83 -8.60 -3.20 0.63
N THR A 84 -9.89 -2.91 0.81
CA THR A 84 -10.65 -3.29 2.01
C THR A 84 -10.64 -4.81 2.24
N GLN A 85 -10.52 -5.61 1.18
CA GLN A 85 -10.45 -7.06 1.29
C GLN A 85 -9.18 -7.56 1.99
N LEU A 86 -8.08 -6.79 1.97
CA LEU A 86 -6.91 -7.10 2.79
C LEU A 86 -7.24 -7.02 4.28
N LEU A 87 -8.03 -6.04 4.71
CA LEU A 87 -8.46 -5.90 6.09
C LEU A 87 -9.47 -6.99 6.47
N VAL A 88 -10.40 -7.35 5.58
CA VAL A 88 -11.33 -8.48 5.77
C VAL A 88 -10.55 -9.76 6.04
N LEU A 89 -9.59 -10.10 5.18
CA LEU A 89 -8.83 -11.35 5.28
C LEU A 89 -7.87 -11.37 6.47
N LEU A 90 -7.23 -10.25 6.81
CA LEU A 90 -6.45 -10.15 8.05
C LEU A 90 -7.33 -10.31 9.29
N THR A 91 -8.53 -9.70 9.30
CA THR A 91 -9.49 -9.87 10.39
C THR A 91 -9.87 -11.34 10.54
N LEU A 92 -10.18 -12.02 9.43
CA LEU A 92 -10.48 -13.44 9.40
C LEU A 92 -9.31 -14.30 9.94
N TYR A 93 -8.07 -13.99 9.57
CA TYR A 93 -6.90 -14.65 10.14
C TYR A 93 -6.86 -14.52 11.68
N PHE A 94 -7.09 -13.31 12.21
CA PHE A 94 -7.09 -13.08 13.66
C PHE A 94 -8.27 -13.72 14.37
N VAL A 95 -9.43 -13.85 13.72
CA VAL A 95 -10.56 -14.66 14.22
C VAL A 95 -10.10 -16.11 14.40
N HIS A 96 -9.60 -16.76 13.34
CA HIS A 96 -9.15 -18.16 13.41
C HIS A 96 -7.96 -18.37 14.35
N ARG A 97 -7.07 -17.38 14.48
CA ARG A 97 -5.90 -17.46 15.35
C ARG A 97 -6.23 -17.19 16.82
N GLY A 98 -7.48 -16.83 17.13
CA GLY A 98 -7.90 -16.46 18.48
C GLY A 98 -7.19 -15.20 18.98
N LYS A 99 -7.05 -14.20 18.10
CA LYS A 99 -6.44 -12.87 18.35
C LYS A 99 -4.96 -12.91 18.79
N LYS A 100 -4.29 -14.05 18.65
CA LYS A 100 -2.86 -14.17 18.97
C LYS A 100 -2.01 -13.59 17.85
N ARG A 101 -0.87 -13.00 18.23
CA ARG A 101 0.12 -12.48 17.28
C ARG A 101 0.58 -13.59 16.31
N PRO A 102 0.73 -13.31 15.00
CA PRO A 102 1.29 -14.27 14.07
C PRO A 102 2.72 -14.65 14.48
N PRO A 103 3.06 -15.95 14.57
CA PRO A 103 4.45 -16.38 14.72
C PRO A 103 5.27 -16.04 13.46
N SER A 104 6.61 -16.04 13.58
CA SER A 104 7.51 -15.60 12.51
C SER A 104 7.26 -16.29 11.15
N ALA A 105 7.01 -17.60 11.14
CA ALA A 105 6.70 -18.34 9.92
C ALA A 105 5.41 -17.84 9.24
N ALA A 106 4.33 -17.66 10.01
CA ALA A 106 3.07 -17.12 9.51
C ALA A 106 3.22 -15.67 9.06
N ALA A 107 3.97 -14.85 9.81
CA ALA A 107 4.24 -13.46 9.46
C ALA A 107 4.91 -13.33 8.09
N LYS A 108 5.91 -14.16 7.78
CA LYS A 108 6.55 -14.20 6.45
C LYS A 108 5.56 -14.54 5.33
N ARG A 109 4.60 -15.44 5.59
CA ARG A 109 3.55 -15.79 4.62
C ARG A 109 2.54 -14.68 4.44
N LEU A 110 2.18 -13.98 5.52
CA LEU A 110 1.33 -12.79 5.46
C LEU A 110 2.03 -11.63 4.72
N ASP A 111 3.34 -11.45 4.91
CA ASP A 111 4.13 -10.44 4.19
C ASP A 111 4.08 -10.69 2.67
N ALA A 112 4.41 -11.91 2.24
CA ALA A 112 4.32 -12.31 0.83
C ALA A 112 2.89 -12.17 0.28
N TRP A 113 1.89 -12.61 1.06
CA TRP A 113 0.49 -12.51 0.67
C TRP A 113 0.04 -11.07 0.45
N PHE A 114 0.32 -10.20 1.43
CA PHE A 114 -0.15 -8.82 1.46
C PHE A 114 0.44 -8.02 0.30
N TRP A 115 1.76 -8.04 0.15
CA TRP A 115 2.43 -7.25 -0.87
C TRP A 115 2.08 -7.74 -2.27
N HIS A 116 2.04 -9.05 -2.52
CA HIS A 116 1.59 -9.57 -3.81
C HIS A 116 0.17 -9.12 -4.14
N ALA A 117 -0.77 -9.30 -3.21
CA ALA A 117 -2.16 -8.92 -3.41
C ALA A 117 -2.32 -7.41 -3.67
N ALA A 118 -1.50 -6.60 -2.98
CA ALA A 118 -1.50 -5.15 -3.10
C ALA A 118 -0.99 -4.68 -4.48
N VAL A 119 0.11 -5.26 -4.99
CA VAL A 119 0.70 -4.84 -6.28
C VAL A 119 -0.01 -5.41 -7.50
N SER A 120 -0.72 -6.54 -7.35
CA SER A 120 -1.40 -7.22 -8.46
C SER A 120 -2.87 -6.81 -8.66
N ASP A 121 -3.39 -5.85 -7.87
CA ASP A 121 -4.83 -5.55 -7.77
C ASP A 121 -5.69 -6.83 -7.60
N ARG A 122 -5.23 -7.76 -6.75
CA ARG A 122 -5.77 -9.14 -6.62
C ARG A 122 -7.29 -9.21 -6.40
N TYR A 123 -7.84 -8.23 -5.69
CA TYR A 123 -9.27 -8.15 -5.36
C TYR A 123 -9.98 -7.14 -6.26
N SER A 124 -9.72 -7.22 -7.57
CA SER A 124 -10.43 -6.48 -8.59
C SER A 124 -10.61 -7.34 -9.85
N GLY A 125 -11.54 -6.95 -10.72
CA GLY A 125 -11.70 -7.53 -12.04
C GLY A 125 -12.02 -9.03 -12.07
N ARG A 126 -11.55 -9.70 -13.13
CA ARG A 126 -11.80 -11.13 -13.38
C ARG A 126 -11.07 -11.97 -12.34
N GLY A 127 -11.80 -12.85 -11.66
CA GLY A 127 -11.25 -13.71 -10.61
C GLY A 127 -11.41 -13.16 -9.19
N TYR A 128 -11.98 -11.96 -9.01
CA TYR A 128 -12.26 -11.36 -7.69
C TYR A 128 -12.80 -12.38 -6.67
N ARG A 129 -13.90 -13.06 -7.03
CA ARG A 129 -14.58 -14.03 -6.16
C ARG A 129 -13.66 -15.19 -5.79
N GLN A 130 -13.02 -15.81 -6.78
CA GLN A 130 -12.16 -16.97 -6.57
C GLN A 130 -10.94 -16.60 -5.72
N ASN A 131 -10.28 -15.48 -6.03
CA ASN A 131 -9.13 -14.99 -5.27
C ASN A 131 -9.47 -14.74 -3.80
N LEU A 132 -10.65 -14.17 -3.52
CA LEU A 132 -11.09 -13.88 -2.16
C LEU A 132 -11.40 -15.17 -1.37
N LEU A 133 -12.09 -16.13 -1.99
CA LEU A 133 -12.38 -17.44 -1.37
C LEU A 133 -11.10 -18.24 -1.09
N ASP A 134 -10.17 -18.28 -2.05
CA ASP A 134 -8.91 -19.00 -1.89
C ASP A 134 -8.04 -18.38 -0.80
N ASP A 135 -8.01 -17.04 -0.73
CA ASP A 135 -7.27 -16.36 0.32
C ASP A 135 -7.97 -16.49 1.69
N ALA A 136 -9.30 -16.51 1.76
CA ALA A 136 -10.03 -16.77 3.00
C ALA A 136 -9.70 -18.16 3.56
N ARG A 137 -9.73 -19.20 2.71
CA ARG A 137 -9.30 -20.56 3.07
C ARG A 137 -7.83 -20.59 3.48
N PHE A 138 -6.98 -19.84 2.81
CA PHE A 138 -5.57 -19.72 3.19
C PHE A 138 -5.39 -19.07 4.56
N MET A 139 -6.16 -18.04 4.92
CA MET A 139 -6.10 -17.41 6.25
C MET A 139 -6.46 -18.38 7.37
N ALA A 140 -7.52 -19.18 7.20
CA ALA A 140 -7.89 -20.22 8.15
C ALA A 140 -6.75 -21.25 8.34
N ARG A 141 -6.24 -21.82 7.24
CA ARG A 141 -5.14 -22.79 7.30
C ARG A 141 -3.87 -22.22 7.92
N LEU A 142 -3.54 -20.96 7.62
CA LEU A 142 -2.32 -20.31 8.14
C LEU A 142 -2.45 -19.98 9.63
N ALA A 143 -3.66 -19.68 10.11
CA ALA A 143 -3.93 -19.44 11.51
C ALA A 143 -3.75 -20.72 12.35
N GLU A 144 -4.11 -21.89 11.80
CA GLU A 144 -3.92 -23.19 12.43
C GLU A 144 -2.48 -23.69 12.30
N SER A 145 -1.92 -23.65 11.09
CA SER A 145 -0.58 -24.12 10.75
C SER A 145 0.29 -22.98 10.20
N PRO A 146 1.23 -22.45 11.01
CA PRO A 146 2.11 -21.34 10.60
C PRO A 146 2.98 -21.61 9.36
N ASN A 147 3.12 -22.87 8.95
CA ASN A 147 3.88 -23.30 7.79
C ASN A 147 3.01 -23.57 6.55
N ALA A 148 1.69 -23.31 6.63
CA ALA A 148 0.77 -23.49 5.51
C ALA A 148 1.30 -22.75 4.27
N LYS A 149 1.41 -23.50 3.17
CA LYS A 149 1.88 -22.95 1.90
C LYS A 149 0.73 -22.23 1.21
N GLN A 150 1.03 -21.07 0.66
CA GLN A 150 0.16 -20.37 -0.26
C GLN A 150 0.24 -21.03 -1.64
N ALA A 151 -0.85 -20.97 -2.41
CA ALA A 151 -0.80 -21.34 -3.82
C ALA A 151 0.22 -20.45 -4.56
N PRO A 152 0.95 -20.96 -5.57
CA PRO A 152 1.84 -20.14 -6.38
C PRO A 152 1.10 -18.94 -6.98
N ARG A 153 1.78 -17.80 -7.08
CA ARG A 153 1.22 -16.57 -7.62
C ARG A 153 2.13 -16.04 -8.71
N SER A 154 1.54 -15.67 -9.84
CA SER A 154 2.30 -15.10 -10.95
C SER A 154 2.86 -13.73 -10.56
N PRO A 155 4.14 -13.44 -10.88
CA PRO A 155 4.68 -12.10 -10.74
C PRO A 155 3.90 -11.09 -11.59
N VAL A 156 3.88 -9.84 -11.14
CA VAL A 156 3.28 -8.72 -11.86
C VAL A 156 4.30 -8.18 -12.86
N ASP A 157 3.86 -7.82 -14.07
CA ASP A 157 4.73 -7.18 -15.04
C ASP A 157 5.27 -5.84 -14.49
N LEU A 158 6.60 -5.67 -14.48
CA LEU A 158 7.25 -4.45 -13.98
C LEU A 158 6.78 -3.20 -14.74
N TYR A 159 6.42 -3.34 -16.01
CA TYR A 159 5.84 -2.27 -16.82
C TYR A 159 4.59 -1.67 -16.17
N ARG A 160 3.80 -2.49 -15.45
CA ARG A 160 2.62 -2.03 -14.70
C ARG A 160 3.00 -1.01 -13.62
N LEU A 161 4.06 -1.28 -12.87
CA LEU A 161 4.59 -0.34 -11.86
C LEU A 161 5.11 0.94 -12.53
N ARG A 162 5.82 0.79 -13.66
CA ARG A 162 6.38 1.91 -14.43
C ARG A 162 5.31 2.89 -14.91
N ARG A 163 4.13 2.40 -15.31
CA ARG A 163 3.08 3.17 -15.98
C ARG A 163 1.89 3.57 -15.10
N SER A 164 1.76 2.96 -13.93
CA SER A 164 0.60 3.21 -13.06
C SER A 164 0.61 4.63 -12.53
N GLU A 165 -0.53 5.31 -12.61
CA GLU A 165 -0.66 6.68 -12.13
C GLU A 165 -0.87 6.74 -10.62
N TYR A 166 -0.19 7.68 -9.95
CA TYR A 166 -0.30 7.85 -8.50
C TYR A 166 -1.70 8.32 -8.06
N ALA A 167 -2.42 9.05 -8.92
CA ALA A 167 -3.70 9.69 -8.60
C ALA A 167 -4.91 8.78 -8.81
N ALA A 168 -4.75 7.64 -9.49
CA ALA A 168 -5.84 6.73 -9.86
C ALA A 168 -6.51 6.02 -8.66
N GLY A 169 -5.96 6.15 -7.45
CA GLY A 169 -6.47 5.44 -6.27
C GLY A 169 -6.41 3.91 -6.39
N SER A 170 -5.57 3.38 -7.28
CA SER A 170 -5.38 1.95 -7.49
C SER A 170 -4.76 1.27 -6.26
N SER A 171 -4.90 -0.06 -6.14
CA SER A 171 -4.26 -0.83 -5.07
C SER A 171 -2.75 -0.60 -5.09
N LEU A 172 -2.14 -0.61 -6.28
CA LEU A 172 -0.70 -0.40 -6.44
C LEU A 172 -0.25 1.00 -5.99
N SER A 173 -1.00 2.06 -6.33
CA SER A 173 -0.67 3.42 -5.89
C SER A 173 -0.71 3.54 -4.36
N ARG A 174 -1.75 3.01 -3.71
CA ARG A 174 -1.86 3.00 -2.25
C ARG A 174 -0.75 2.16 -1.60
N ALA A 175 -0.43 1.01 -2.17
CA ALA A 175 0.68 0.15 -1.74
C ALA A 175 2.04 0.87 -1.82
N TYR A 176 2.25 1.67 -2.87
CA TYR A 176 3.45 2.50 -3.01
C TYR A 176 3.57 3.53 -1.88
N PHE A 177 2.50 4.26 -1.57
CA PHE A 177 2.56 5.23 -0.46
C PHE A 177 2.70 4.55 0.91
N ALA A 178 2.11 3.38 1.11
CA ALA A 178 2.31 2.58 2.32
C ALA A 178 3.78 2.09 2.43
N LEU A 179 4.39 1.66 1.32
CA LEU A 179 5.81 1.31 1.26
C LEU A 179 6.68 2.53 1.60
N LEU A 180 6.40 3.71 1.03
CA LEU A 180 7.13 4.94 1.37
C LEU A 180 7.01 5.29 2.84
N ALA A 181 5.83 5.16 3.46
CA ALA A 181 5.67 5.39 4.90
C ALA A 181 6.63 4.53 5.73
N LEU A 182 6.85 3.28 5.31
CA LEU A 182 7.84 2.38 5.94
C LEU A 182 9.30 2.76 5.67
N GLN A 183 9.59 3.55 4.64
CA GLN A 183 10.93 4.08 4.37
C GLN A 183 11.25 5.33 5.19
N GLN A 184 10.27 5.88 5.92
CA GLN A 184 10.39 7.10 6.72
C GLN A 184 10.92 8.26 5.87
N PRO A 185 10.08 8.80 4.96
CA PRO A 185 10.49 9.81 4.01
C PRO A 185 11.11 11.00 4.74
N ARG A 186 12.17 11.55 4.15
CA ARG A 186 12.89 12.70 4.69
C ARG A 186 12.72 13.92 3.80
N TYR A 187 12.75 15.09 4.41
CA TYR A 187 12.81 16.35 3.70
C TYR A 187 14.05 16.35 2.79
N LEU A 188 13.87 16.78 1.55
CA LEU A 188 14.94 16.96 0.58
C LEU A 188 15.86 18.12 1.00
N GLU A 189 15.32 19.13 1.68
CA GLU A 189 16.05 20.32 2.15
C GLU A 189 17.12 20.04 3.22
N ASP A 190 16.81 19.24 4.23
CA ASP A 190 17.68 19.07 5.41
C ASP A 190 17.88 17.61 5.84
N GLY A 191 17.19 16.65 5.22
CA GLY A 191 17.25 15.24 5.58
C GLY A 191 16.52 14.90 6.89
N GLY A 192 15.80 15.84 7.50
CA GLY A 192 14.89 15.62 8.62
C GLY A 192 13.72 14.73 8.23
N LEU A 193 13.01 14.13 9.20
CA LEU A 193 11.88 13.25 8.91
C LEU A 193 10.65 14.07 8.48
N VAL A 194 10.01 13.66 7.38
CA VAL A 194 8.68 14.13 7.02
C VAL A 194 7.69 13.54 8.02
N PRO A 195 6.87 14.34 8.70
CA PRO A 195 5.79 13.84 9.54
C PRO A 195 4.89 12.91 8.74
N GLY A 196 4.54 11.75 9.30
CA GLY A 196 3.60 10.83 8.67
C GLY A 196 2.17 11.36 8.72
N HIS A 197 1.28 10.66 9.43
CA HIS A 197 -0.13 11.05 9.57
C HIS A 197 -0.43 11.93 10.79
N ALA A 198 0.59 12.27 11.58
CA ALA A 198 0.46 13.12 12.75
C ALA A 198 1.10 14.49 12.44
N TYR A 199 0.30 15.40 11.88
CA TYR A 199 0.68 16.80 11.67
C TYR A 199 -0.43 17.71 12.17
N ALA A 200 -0.07 18.75 12.94
CA ALA A 200 -1.02 19.72 13.47
C ALA A 200 -1.34 20.87 12.50
N SER A 201 -0.41 21.19 11.60
CA SER A 201 -0.55 22.25 10.59
C SER A 201 -0.69 21.67 9.18
N VAL A 202 -1.57 22.28 8.38
CA VAL A 202 -1.74 21.95 6.94
C VAL A 202 -0.43 22.12 6.17
N ALA A 203 0.43 23.06 6.56
CA ALA A 203 1.72 23.28 5.89
C ALA A 203 2.70 22.10 6.05
N ASN A 204 2.54 21.30 7.11
CA ASN A 204 3.35 20.11 7.40
C ASN A 204 2.73 18.83 6.84
N ARG A 205 1.54 18.92 6.22
CA ARG A 205 0.93 17.79 5.53
C ARG A 205 1.82 17.38 4.36
N PRO A 206 2.22 16.11 4.27
CA PRO A 206 2.92 15.62 3.08
C PRO A 206 2.03 15.77 1.85
N ASP A 207 2.59 16.37 0.82
CA ASP A 207 2.00 16.49 -0.51
C ASP A 207 2.77 15.62 -1.51
N LYS A 208 2.07 15.23 -2.56
CA LYS A 208 2.60 14.39 -3.63
C LYS A 208 3.26 15.29 -4.66
N HIS A 209 4.58 15.21 -4.75
CA HIS A 209 5.36 16.06 -5.63
C HIS A 209 5.93 15.28 -6.82
N HIS A 210 5.82 15.89 -8.00
CA HIS A 210 6.44 15.43 -9.23
C HIS A 210 7.92 15.78 -9.21
N ILE A 211 8.78 14.78 -9.14
CA ILE A 211 10.24 14.96 -9.15
C ILE A 211 10.66 15.70 -10.41
N PHE A 212 10.21 15.23 -11.57
CA PHE A 212 10.24 15.99 -12.81
C PHE A 212 8.92 16.76 -12.92
N PRO A 213 8.93 18.11 -12.83
CA PRO A 213 7.69 18.87 -12.79
C PRO A 213 6.84 18.69 -14.05
N ARG A 214 5.51 18.75 -13.87
CA ARG A 214 4.54 18.58 -14.96
C ARG A 214 4.79 19.51 -16.14
N GLN A 215 4.94 20.81 -15.89
CA GLN A 215 5.17 21.80 -16.96
C GLN A 215 6.44 21.50 -17.74
N HIS A 216 7.51 21.09 -17.05
CA HIS A 216 8.76 20.69 -17.69
C HIS A 216 8.53 19.50 -18.64
N LEU A 217 7.87 18.43 -18.16
CA LEU A 217 7.61 17.24 -18.97
C LEU A 217 6.65 17.48 -20.15
N VAL A 218 5.64 18.34 -19.99
CA VAL A 218 4.73 18.71 -21.08
C VAL A 218 5.48 19.39 -22.23
N HIS A 219 6.40 20.32 -21.93
CA HIS A 219 7.23 20.96 -22.97
C HIS A 219 8.13 19.97 -23.72
N HIS A 220 8.41 18.80 -23.14
CA HIS A 220 9.22 17.75 -23.77
C HIS A 220 8.39 16.59 -24.35
N GLY A 221 7.08 16.80 -24.55
CA GLY A 221 6.20 15.88 -25.28
C GLY A 221 5.66 14.70 -24.46
N PHE A 222 5.80 14.72 -23.13
CA PHE A 222 5.24 13.69 -22.27
C PHE A 222 3.76 13.93 -21.96
N THR A 223 3.03 12.84 -21.82
CA THR A 223 1.59 12.85 -21.54
C THR A 223 1.30 12.90 -20.04
N SER A 224 0.03 13.14 -19.69
CA SER A 224 -0.43 13.08 -18.31
C SER A 224 -0.14 11.77 -17.62
N ARG A 225 -0.26 10.65 -18.34
CA ARG A 225 0.06 9.33 -17.83
C ARG A 225 1.54 9.19 -17.48
N ASP A 226 2.42 9.82 -18.25
CA ASP A 226 3.87 9.77 -18.02
C ASP A 226 4.24 10.57 -16.77
N PHE A 227 3.85 11.85 -16.71
CA PHE A 227 4.23 12.68 -15.57
C PHE A 227 3.49 12.27 -14.29
N ASN A 228 2.29 11.67 -14.35
CA ASN A 228 1.59 11.13 -13.18
C ASN A 228 2.00 9.70 -12.83
N ALA A 229 3.01 9.11 -13.48
CA ALA A 229 3.47 7.78 -13.12
C ALA A 229 4.02 7.73 -11.69
N ILE A 230 3.78 6.63 -10.97
CA ILE A 230 4.28 6.39 -9.60
C ILE A 230 5.79 6.69 -9.47
N PRO A 231 6.67 6.25 -10.39
CA PRO A 231 8.10 6.53 -10.31
C PRO A 231 8.47 8.01 -10.41
N ASN A 232 7.58 8.90 -10.85
CA ASN A 232 7.84 10.34 -10.85
C ASN A 232 7.37 11.05 -9.57
N VAL A 233 6.78 10.34 -8.60
CA VAL A 233 6.18 10.99 -7.42
C VAL A 233 6.95 10.71 -6.14
N CYS A 234 7.21 11.72 -5.32
CA CYS A 234 7.71 11.59 -3.96
C CYS A 234 6.81 12.35 -2.97
N LEU A 235 7.15 12.30 -1.68
CA LEU A 235 6.46 13.04 -0.63
C LEU A 235 7.34 14.20 -0.16
N ILE A 236 6.84 15.43 -0.27
CA ILE A 236 7.48 16.61 0.31
C ILE A 236 6.42 17.45 1.01
N VAL A 237 6.83 18.50 1.72
CA VAL A 237 5.87 19.46 2.30
C VAL A 237 5.75 20.72 1.45
N ALA A 238 4.70 21.52 1.72
CA ALA A 238 4.39 22.73 0.95
C ALA A 238 5.59 23.70 0.82
N ARG A 239 6.38 23.88 1.89
CA ARG A 239 7.58 24.76 1.86
C ARG A 239 8.63 24.30 0.84
N GLU A 240 8.86 22.99 0.70
CA GLU A 240 9.83 22.45 -0.25
C GLU A 240 9.29 22.54 -1.68
N ASN A 241 7.99 22.26 -1.83
CA ASN A 241 7.31 22.35 -3.12
C ASN A 241 7.44 23.76 -3.72
N GLN A 242 7.26 24.80 -2.88
CA GLN A 242 7.41 26.20 -3.28
C GLN A 242 8.85 26.55 -3.70
N ARG A 243 9.87 26.02 -3.01
CA ARG A 243 11.29 26.27 -3.36
C ARG A 243 11.70 25.61 -4.67
N ILE A 244 11.23 24.38 -4.90
CA ILE A 244 11.50 23.63 -6.14
C ILE A 244 10.83 24.33 -7.32
N GLY A 245 9.52 24.57 -7.22
CA GLY A 245 8.73 25.19 -8.28
C GLY A 245 8.67 24.34 -9.56
N ALA A 246 8.70 24.99 -10.73
CA ALA A 246 8.62 24.33 -12.04
C ALA A 246 9.99 23.97 -12.65
N LYS A 247 11.07 24.07 -11.87
CA LYS A 247 12.45 23.87 -12.36
C LYS A 247 12.72 22.38 -12.63
N ALA A 248 13.49 22.06 -13.66
CA ALA A 248 13.94 20.70 -13.91
C ALA A 248 14.77 20.15 -12.71
N PRO A 249 14.79 18.83 -12.47
CA PRO A 249 15.57 18.21 -11.40
C PRO A 249 17.00 18.73 -11.28
N ARG A 250 17.79 18.58 -12.34
CA ARG A 250 19.17 19.08 -12.39
C ARG A 250 19.26 20.54 -11.93
N ALA A 251 18.38 21.41 -12.39
CA ALA A 251 18.40 22.83 -12.06
C ALA A 251 18.11 23.07 -10.57
N TYR A 252 17.03 22.52 -10.00
CA TYR A 252 16.74 22.74 -8.58
C TYR A 252 17.74 22.05 -7.65
N LEU A 253 18.34 20.94 -8.09
CA LEU A 253 19.39 20.23 -7.35
C LEU A 253 20.71 21.02 -7.33
N GLN A 254 21.06 21.72 -8.41
CA GLN A 254 22.29 22.53 -8.52
C GLN A 254 22.22 23.84 -7.73
N ILE A 255 21.06 24.53 -7.74
CA ILE A 255 20.91 25.83 -7.05
C ILE A 255 20.70 25.70 -5.54
N GLY A 256 20.75 24.49 -4.97
CA GLY A 256 20.55 24.30 -3.53
C GLY A 256 19.11 24.42 -3.07
N ALA A 257 18.11 24.20 -3.95
CA ALA A 257 16.71 24.11 -3.52
C ALA A 257 16.45 22.91 -2.58
N ILE A 258 17.44 22.03 -2.46
CA ILE A 258 17.53 20.89 -1.55
C ILE A 258 18.87 20.93 -0.80
N SER A 259 19.10 19.99 0.13
CA SER A 259 20.27 20.01 1.00
C SER A 259 21.61 20.07 0.25
N HIS A 260 22.44 21.06 0.60
CA HIS A 260 23.84 21.13 0.19
C HIS A 260 24.70 20.02 0.83
N SER A 261 24.26 19.47 1.98
CA SER A 261 24.92 18.33 2.59
C SER A 261 24.71 17.07 1.74
N LYS A 262 25.80 16.54 1.18
CA LYS A 262 25.79 15.27 0.44
C LYS A 262 25.19 14.13 1.27
N ARG A 263 25.45 14.12 2.59
CA ARG A 263 24.89 13.13 3.53
C ARG A 263 23.38 13.27 3.67
N ALA A 264 22.88 14.48 3.93
CA ALA A 264 21.45 14.72 4.09
C ALA A 264 20.68 14.43 2.80
N ARG A 265 21.21 14.87 1.65
CA ARG A 265 20.65 14.58 0.32
C ARG A 265 20.60 13.08 0.03
N SER A 266 21.69 12.36 0.29
CA SER A 266 21.73 10.91 0.10
C SER A 266 20.72 10.18 0.99
N ALA A 267 20.60 10.60 2.25
CA ALA A 267 19.59 10.07 3.17
C ALA A 267 18.16 10.34 2.67
N ALA A 268 17.90 11.56 2.18
CA ALA A 268 16.62 11.94 1.62
C ALA A 268 16.27 11.11 0.38
N PHE A 269 17.17 11.04 -0.61
CA PHE A 269 16.97 10.23 -1.80
C PHE A 269 16.73 8.76 -1.48
N LYS A 270 17.52 8.18 -0.58
CA LYS A 270 17.32 6.79 -0.13
C LYS A 270 15.95 6.57 0.50
N SER A 271 15.48 7.51 1.33
CA SER A 271 14.15 7.41 1.98
C SER A 271 12.98 7.49 1.00
N HIS A 272 13.18 8.10 -0.17
CA HIS A 272 12.19 8.20 -1.25
C HIS A 272 12.42 7.21 -2.40
N LEU A 273 13.41 6.32 -2.27
CA LEU A 273 13.83 5.39 -3.32
C LEU A 273 14.22 6.12 -4.63
N ILE A 274 14.76 7.33 -4.51
CA ILE A 274 15.23 8.16 -5.62
C ILE A 274 16.66 7.72 -6.00
N PRO A 275 16.94 7.30 -7.25
CA PRO A 275 18.30 7.18 -7.75
C PRO A 275 18.94 8.58 -7.79
N GLY A 276 20.10 8.74 -7.17
CA GLY A 276 20.82 10.01 -7.15
C GLY A 276 22.34 9.83 -7.16
N ASP A 277 22.76 8.66 -7.58
CA ASP A 277 24.07 8.34 -8.12
C ASP A 277 24.36 9.18 -9.39
N ALA A 278 25.63 9.24 -9.78
CA ALA A 278 26.09 10.16 -10.84
C ALA A 278 25.54 9.80 -12.23
N ASP A 279 25.22 8.53 -12.46
CA ASP A 279 24.59 7.97 -13.65
C ASP A 279 23.06 8.08 -13.63
N SER A 280 22.49 8.73 -12.60
CA SER A 280 21.05 8.91 -12.54
C SER A 280 20.55 9.87 -13.61
N GLY A 281 19.40 9.52 -14.23
CA GLY A 281 18.67 10.42 -15.13
C GLY A 281 18.26 11.77 -14.51
N LEU A 282 18.36 11.94 -13.19
CA LEU A 282 18.21 13.26 -12.53
C LEU A 282 19.22 14.30 -13.00
N TRP A 283 20.41 13.87 -13.42
CA TRP A 283 21.54 14.75 -13.75
C TRP A 283 21.71 14.99 -15.25
N ASP A 284 20.89 14.32 -16.07
CA ASP A 284 20.94 14.41 -17.53
C ASP A 284 20.58 15.83 -18.01
N GLU A 285 21.26 16.28 -19.07
CA GLU A 285 20.98 17.56 -19.74
C GLU A 285 19.79 17.44 -20.70
N ASN A 286 19.62 16.26 -21.28
CA ASN A 286 18.48 15.95 -22.11
C ASN A 286 17.31 15.52 -21.23
N ALA A 287 16.34 16.42 -21.07
CA ALA A 287 15.16 16.19 -20.24
C ALA A 287 14.40 14.88 -20.57
N ARG A 288 14.33 14.51 -21.86
CA ARG A 288 13.64 13.29 -22.29
C ARG A 288 14.40 12.03 -21.89
N ALA A 289 15.68 11.97 -22.26
CA ALA A 289 16.54 10.84 -21.90
C ALA A 289 16.67 10.69 -20.38
N GLY A 290 16.85 11.82 -19.67
CA GLY A 290 16.93 11.87 -18.22
C GLY A 290 15.65 11.36 -17.54
N PHE A 291 14.48 11.78 -18.01
CA PHE A 291 13.22 11.30 -17.44
C PHE A 291 12.99 9.81 -17.69
N GLU A 292 13.20 9.33 -18.92
CA GLU A 292 13.02 7.93 -19.27
C GLU A 292 13.97 7.03 -18.46
N SER A 293 15.25 7.39 -18.39
CA SER A 293 16.28 6.70 -17.60
C SER A 293 15.96 6.73 -16.09
N PHE A 294 15.55 7.90 -15.58
CA PHE A 294 15.16 8.03 -14.17
C PHE A 294 13.98 7.13 -13.80
N VAL A 295 12.93 7.11 -14.64
CA VAL A 295 11.74 6.30 -14.41
C VAL A 295 12.09 4.82 -14.36
N GLU A 296 12.96 4.35 -15.26
CA GLU A 296 13.45 2.97 -15.25
C GLU A 296 14.22 2.63 -13.98
N GLN A 297 15.25 3.41 -13.66
CA GLN A 297 16.09 3.23 -12.46
C GLN A 297 15.26 3.24 -11.17
N ARG A 298 14.31 4.18 -11.05
CA ARG A 298 13.46 4.31 -9.87
C ARG A 298 12.42 3.20 -9.79
N THR A 299 11.89 2.73 -10.92
CA THR A 299 10.98 1.58 -10.97
C THR A 299 11.65 0.33 -10.39
N GLU A 300 12.89 0.04 -10.77
CA GLU A 300 13.68 -1.06 -10.20
C GLU A 300 13.91 -0.90 -8.69
N LYS A 301 14.28 0.30 -8.22
CA LYS A 301 14.44 0.54 -6.77
C LYS A 301 13.13 0.33 -5.99
N ILE A 302 11.99 0.75 -6.54
CA ILE A 302 10.67 0.54 -5.93
C ILE A 302 10.31 -0.95 -5.92
N ALA A 303 10.51 -1.66 -7.03
CA ALA A 303 10.26 -3.10 -7.12
C ALA A 303 11.10 -3.88 -6.10
N ASN A 304 12.41 -3.63 -6.04
CA ASN A 304 13.31 -4.26 -5.09
C ASN A 304 12.91 -3.97 -3.63
N ALA A 305 12.40 -2.76 -3.34
CA ALA A 305 11.92 -2.41 -2.00
C ALA A 305 10.63 -3.18 -1.62
N PHE A 306 9.70 -3.36 -2.57
CA PHE A 306 8.53 -4.23 -2.36
C PHE A 306 8.95 -5.69 -2.13
N GLU A 307 9.82 -6.24 -2.97
CA GLU A 307 10.27 -7.64 -2.87
C GLU A 307 11.03 -7.90 -1.56
N LYS A 308 11.85 -6.94 -1.11
CA LYS A 308 12.49 -7.00 0.21
C LYS A 308 11.47 -7.06 1.35
N ARG A 309 10.35 -6.34 1.24
CA ARG A 309 9.28 -6.36 2.24
C ARG A 309 8.44 -7.63 2.18
N ALA A 310 8.25 -8.20 0.99
CA ALA A 310 7.51 -9.44 0.78
C ALA A 310 8.32 -10.70 1.10
N GLY A 311 9.65 -10.63 0.97
CA GLY A 311 10.53 -11.79 1.10
C GLY A 311 10.45 -12.77 -0.08
N VAL A 312 9.86 -12.36 -1.19
CA VAL A 312 9.67 -13.14 -2.42
C VAL A 312 9.71 -12.22 -3.64
N THR A 313 9.99 -12.78 -4.82
CA THR A 313 9.85 -12.07 -6.10
C THR A 313 8.38 -11.73 -6.36
N LEU A 314 8.12 -10.47 -6.67
CA LEU A 314 6.79 -9.95 -6.98
C LEU A 314 6.66 -9.50 -8.42
N PHE A 315 7.77 -9.10 -9.05
CA PHE A 315 7.75 -8.53 -10.39
C PHE A 315 8.50 -9.39 -11.41
N ARG A 316 7.95 -9.47 -12.62
CA ARG A 316 8.66 -9.96 -13.80
C ARG A 316 9.26 -8.75 -14.52
N ARG A 317 10.58 -8.77 -14.68
CA ARG A 317 11.33 -7.76 -15.44
C ARG A 317 11.10 -7.94 -16.94
#